data_AF-A0A1U9NWH3-F1
#
_entry.id   AF-A0A1U9NWH3-F1
#
_cell.length_a   1.000
_cell.length_b   1.000
_cell.length_c   1.000
_cell.angle_alpha   90.00
_cell.angle_beta   90.00
_cell.angle_gamma   90.00
#
_symmetry.space_group_name_H-M   'P 1'
#
loop_
_entity.id
_entity.type
_entity.pdbx_description
1 polymer ?
#
loop_
_entity_poly.entity_id
_entity_poly.type
_entity_poly.pdbx_seq_one_letter_code
_entity_poly.pdbx_strand_id
1 'polypeptide(L)'
;MIEYVVLAGGVVGVGWLVRRKHRARVATAPVPGIPGMARQPAGAGRWRPGRLYADAGAARWVPQRGEAVELPGGRASGLRVPSFKEGISINPGSRIVTCSYDGGGSIEIAVMPLDVRELLEALPQPD
;
A
#
# COMPACT_ATOMS: atom_id res chain seq x y z
N MET A 1 34.77 1.97 -24.22
CA MET A 1 35.15 1.32 -22.95
C MET A 1 34.63 2.09 -21.72
N ILE A 2 34.64 3.43 -21.73
CA ILE A 2 34.17 4.28 -20.62
C ILE A 2 32.64 4.25 -20.38
N GLU A 3 31.85 3.96 -21.41
CA GLU A 3 30.38 4.04 -21.35
C GLU A 3 29.73 2.94 -20.49
N TYR A 4 30.32 1.75 -20.45
CA TYR A 4 29.83 0.63 -19.64
C TYR A 4 30.14 0.78 -18.15
N VAL A 5 31.20 1.51 -17.79
CA VAL A 5 31.61 1.72 -16.39
C VAL A 5 30.63 2.66 -15.68
N VAL A 6 30.09 3.65 -16.38
CA VAL A 6 29.11 4.61 -15.83
C VAL A 6 27.75 3.94 -15.61
N LEU A 7 27.29 3.11 -16.55
CA LEU A 7 26.04 2.34 -16.44
C LEU A 7 26.10 1.31 -15.30
N ALA A 8 27.21 0.59 -15.15
CA ALA A 8 27.40 -0.36 -14.06
C ALA A 8 27.43 0.34 -12.69
N GLY A 9 28.10 1.50 -12.58
CA GLY A 9 28.11 2.31 -11.35
C GLY A 9 26.71 2.81 -10.94
N GLY A 10 25.89 3.20 -11.92
CA GLY A 10 24.51 3.66 -11.68
C GLY A 10 23.59 2.57 -11.14
N VAL A 11 23.62 1.36 -11.74
CA VAL A 11 22.77 0.23 -11.30
C VAL A 11 23.19 -0.28 -9.93
N VAL A 12 24.50 -0.34 -9.64
CA VAL A 12 25.02 -0.72 -8.32
C VAL A 12 24.64 0.33 -7.26
N GLY A 13 24.71 1.61 -7.60
CA GLY A 13 24.32 2.71 -6.70
C GLY A 13 22.83 2.70 -6.33
N VAL A 14 21.95 2.50 -7.32
CA VAL A 14 20.50 2.41 -7.08
C VAL A 14 20.17 1.16 -6.25
N GLY A 15 20.73 0.00 -6.59
CA GLY A 15 20.55 -1.23 -5.81
C GLY A 15 21.04 -1.10 -4.36
N TRP A 16 22.17 -0.42 -4.14
CA TRP A 16 22.70 -0.15 -2.81
C TRP A 16 21.80 0.78 -1.99
N LEU A 17 21.26 1.83 -2.60
CA LEU A 17 20.35 2.77 -1.92
C LEU A 17 19.02 2.10 -1.53
N VAL A 18 18.46 1.30 -2.43
CA VAL A 18 17.26 0.48 -2.17
C VAL A 18 17.53 -0.49 -1.01
N ARG A 19 18.67 -1.18 -1.04
CA ARG A 19 19.07 -2.14 0.01
C ARG A 19 19.35 -1.45 1.35
N ARG A 20 19.98 -0.27 1.36
CA ARG A 20 20.25 0.52 2.56
C ARG A 20 18.96 1.00 3.21
N LYS A 21 18.03 1.55 2.41
CA LYS A 21 16.72 1.99 2.89
C LYS A 21 15.88 0.81 3.39
N HIS A 22 15.98 -0.35 2.73
CA HIS A 22 15.36 -1.59 3.19
C HIS A 22 15.94 -2.04 4.54
N ARG A 23 17.27 -2.07 4.69
CA ARG A 23 17.92 -2.42 5.97
C ARG A 23 17.57 -1.46 7.11
N ALA A 24 17.48 -0.16 6.82
CA ALA A 24 17.06 0.83 7.81
C ALA A 24 15.61 0.63 8.27
N ARG A 25 14.73 0.11 7.40
CA ARG A 25 13.36 -0.27 7.76
C ARG A 25 13.31 -1.55 8.60
N VAL A 26 14.20 -2.50 8.33
CA VAL A 26 14.29 -3.78 9.05
C VAL A 26 14.89 -3.62 10.45
N ALA A 27 15.72 -2.59 10.67
CA ALA A 27 16.38 -2.34 11.96
C ALA A 27 15.44 -1.81 13.07
N THR A 28 14.23 -1.38 12.73
CA THR A 28 13.18 -1.03 13.69
C THR A 28 12.26 -2.24 13.80
N ALA A 29 11.92 -2.67 15.02
CA ALA A 29 10.99 -3.79 15.22
C ALA A 29 9.77 -3.64 14.30
N PRO A 30 9.33 -4.72 13.60
CA PRO A 30 8.25 -4.62 12.63
C PRO A 30 6.99 -4.12 13.32
N VAL A 31 6.61 -2.88 13.02
CA VAL A 31 5.33 -2.33 13.45
C VAL A 31 4.25 -3.14 12.72
N PRO A 32 3.31 -3.81 13.44
CA PRO A 32 2.32 -4.67 12.83
C PRO A 32 1.40 -3.95 11.84
N GLY A 33 0.76 -4.71 10.96
CA GLY A 33 -0.18 -4.22 9.95
C GLY A 33 0.49 -3.68 8.69
N ILE A 34 -0.23 -3.79 7.56
CA ILE A 34 0.24 -3.44 6.22
C ILE A 34 0.21 -1.91 6.08
N PRO A 35 1.35 -1.23 5.90
CA PRO A 35 1.39 0.23 5.80
C PRO A 35 0.87 0.72 4.44
N GLY A 36 0.17 1.85 4.45
CA GLY A 36 -0.28 2.45 3.20
C GLY A 36 -0.93 3.82 3.36
N MET A 37 -1.64 4.22 2.32
CA MET A 37 -2.57 5.34 2.33
C MET A 37 -3.94 4.82 1.97
N ALA A 38 -5.00 5.29 2.62
CA ALA A 38 -6.35 4.95 2.20
C ALA A 38 -7.24 6.18 2.04
N ARG A 39 -8.28 6.06 1.22
CA ARG A 39 -9.36 7.03 1.11
C ARG A 39 -10.71 6.34 1.12
N GLN A 40 -11.66 6.98 1.78
CA GLN A 40 -13.03 6.51 1.91
C GLN A 40 -13.98 7.71 1.68
N PRO A 41 -15.06 7.55 0.90
CA PRO A 41 -15.31 6.39 0.04
C PRO A 41 -14.30 6.30 -1.10
N ALA A 42 -14.25 5.16 -1.80
CA ALA A 42 -13.42 5.00 -3.00
C ALA A 42 -13.73 6.11 -4.02
N GLY A 43 -12.71 6.60 -4.73
CA GLY A 43 -12.84 7.64 -5.75
C GLY A 43 -13.03 9.08 -5.24
N ALA A 44 -13.61 9.29 -4.05
CA ALA A 44 -13.99 10.63 -3.58
C ALA A 44 -13.34 11.07 -2.25
N GLY A 45 -12.75 10.15 -1.48
CA GLY A 45 -12.12 10.47 -0.20
C GLY A 45 -10.74 11.16 -0.32
N ARG A 46 -10.31 11.78 0.79
CA ARG A 46 -8.92 12.25 0.95
C ARG A 46 -8.01 11.09 1.34
N TRP A 47 -6.85 10.98 0.70
CA TRP A 47 -5.81 10.05 1.09
C TRP A 47 -5.29 10.36 2.51
N ARG A 48 -5.32 9.34 3.38
CA ARG A 48 -4.84 9.41 4.76
C ARG A 48 -3.83 8.28 5.00
N PRO A 49 -2.67 8.56 5.61
CA PRO A 49 -1.72 7.51 5.99
C PRO A 49 -2.31 6.64 7.10
N GLY A 50 -1.96 5.36 7.09
CA GLY A 50 -2.45 4.41 8.07
C GLY A 50 -1.91 3.01 7.82
N ARG A 51 -2.55 2.04 8.46
CA ARG A 51 -2.22 0.62 8.36
C ARG A 51 -3.48 -0.22 8.28
N LEU A 52 -3.45 -1.25 7.44
CA LEU A 52 -4.45 -2.31 7.48
C LEU A 52 -4.02 -3.36 8.49
N TYR A 53 -4.94 -3.76 9.36
CA TYR A 53 -4.81 -4.92 10.23
C TYR A 53 -5.83 -5.95 9.78
N ALA A 54 -5.41 -7.22 9.74
CA ALA A 54 -6.29 -8.33 9.43
C ALA A 54 -6.07 -9.40 10.49
N ASP A 55 -6.90 -9.35 11.53
CA ASP A 55 -6.86 -10.29 12.64
C ASP A 55 -8.00 -11.30 12.43
N ALA A 56 -7.66 -12.58 12.23
CA ALA A 56 -8.63 -13.69 12.16
C ALA A 56 -9.85 -13.48 11.24
N GLY A 57 -9.68 -12.81 10.09
CA GLY A 57 -10.73 -12.54 9.10
C GLY A 57 -11.50 -11.23 9.30
N ALA A 58 -11.18 -10.44 10.33
CA ALA A 58 -11.69 -9.08 10.51
C ALA A 58 -10.63 -8.07 10.05
N ALA A 59 -10.80 -7.55 8.84
CA ALA A 59 -9.93 -6.50 8.32
C ALA A 59 -10.40 -5.13 8.84
N ARG A 60 -9.46 -4.29 9.25
CA ARG A 60 -9.73 -2.89 9.63
C ARG A 60 -8.61 -1.96 9.20
N TRP A 61 -8.98 -0.79 8.70
CA TRP A 61 -8.05 0.28 8.38
C TRP A 61 -7.90 1.23 9.56
N VAL A 62 -6.68 1.40 10.06
CA VAL A 62 -6.38 2.34 11.16
C VAL A 62 -5.58 3.50 10.59
N PRO A 63 -6.19 4.70 10.44
CA PRO A 63 -5.45 5.87 10.00
C PRO A 63 -4.50 6.35 11.12
N GLN A 64 -3.42 7.03 10.73
CA GLN A 64 -2.51 7.66 11.70
C GLN A 64 -3.21 8.76 12.52
N ARG A 65 -4.27 9.36 11.96
CA ARG A 65 -5.14 10.32 12.64
C ARG A 65 -6.59 10.07 12.22
N GLY A 66 -7.47 9.96 13.22
CA GLY A 66 -8.91 9.74 13.04
C GLY A 66 -9.34 8.37 13.56
N GLU A 67 -10.59 8.03 13.28
CA GLU A 67 -11.22 6.77 13.69
C GLU A 67 -10.80 5.61 12.78
N ALA A 68 -10.73 4.41 13.36
CA ALA A 68 -10.55 3.19 12.60
C ALA A 68 -11.79 2.91 11.73
N VAL A 69 -11.56 2.30 10.57
CA VAL A 69 -12.61 1.89 9.63
C VAL A 69 -12.62 0.38 9.61
N GLU A 70 -13.64 -0.21 10.22
CA GLU A 70 -13.89 -1.64 10.13
C GLU A 70 -14.30 -2.00 8.71
N LEU A 71 -13.76 -3.10 8.16
CA LEU A 71 -14.03 -3.59 6.82
C LEU A 71 -14.70 -4.98 6.91
N PRO A 72 -15.90 -5.08 7.49
CA PRO A 72 -16.61 -6.36 7.63
C PRO A 72 -16.84 -6.99 6.26
N GLY A 73 -16.44 -8.26 6.10
CA GLY A 73 -16.55 -8.94 4.81
C GLY A 73 -15.76 -8.28 3.67
N GLY A 74 -14.74 -7.47 3.99
CA GLY A 74 -13.97 -6.71 3.00
C GLY A 74 -13.41 -7.58 1.88
N ARG A 75 -13.75 -7.22 0.64
CA ARG A 75 -13.27 -7.89 -0.59
C ARG A 75 -12.58 -6.90 -1.51
N ALA A 76 -11.45 -7.30 -2.08
CA ALA A 76 -10.81 -6.55 -3.14
C ALA A 76 -11.62 -6.66 -4.44
N SER A 77 -12.07 -5.54 -4.98
CA SER A 77 -12.87 -5.46 -6.22
C SER A 77 -12.11 -4.91 -7.41
N GLY A 78 -10.88 -4.41 -7.21
CA GLY A 78 -10.03 -3.95 -8.31
C GLY A 78 -8.61 -3.62 -7.87
N LEU A 79 -7.68 -3.66 -8.83
CA LEU A 79 -6.28 -3.31 -8.65
C LEU A 79 -5.80 -2.43 -9.80
N ARG A 80 -5.19 -1.28 -9.49
CA ARG A 80 -4.68 -0.35 -10.49
C ARG A 80 -3.44 0.41 -10.04
N VAL A 81 -2.77 1.05 -11.00
CA VAL A 81 -1.75 2.05 -10.69
C VAL A 81 -2.40 3.41 -10.37
N PRO A 82 -1.74 4.28 -9.59
CA PRO A 82 -2.18 5.66 -9.41
C PRO A 82 -2.24 6.41 -10.74
N SER A 83 -3.26 7.26 -10.87
CA SER A 83 -3.25 8.32 -11.89
C SER A 83 -2.17 9.36 -11.58
N PHE A 84 -1.86 10.21 -12.55
CA PHE A 84 -0.92 11.32 -12.35
C PHE A 84 -1.31 12.22 -11.18
N LYS A 85 -2.59 12.59 -11.08
CA LYS A 85 -3.10 13.42 -9.98
C LYS A 85 -2.96 12.74 -8.62
N GLU A 86 -3.21 11.43 -8.56
CA GLU A 86 -3.04 10.65 -7.33
C GLU A 86 -1.57 10.53 -6.94
N GLY A 87 -0.65 10.38 -7.90
CA GLY A 87 0.80 10.33 -7.68
C GLY A 87 1.40 11.57 -6.99
N ILE A 88 0.65 12.68 -6.94
CA ILE A 88 1.03 13.87 -6.15
C ILE A 88 0.71 13.69 -4.66
N SER A 89 -0.33 12.91 -4.33
CA SER A 89 -0.85 12.70 -2.97
C SER A 89 -0.37 11.41 -2.30
N ILE A 90 -0.01 10.40 -3.09
CA ILE A 90 0.47 9.09 -2.66
C ILE A 90 1.75 8.74 -3.42
N ASN A 91 2.46 7.69 -3.01
CA ASN A 91 3.65 7.24 -3.73
C ASN A 91 3.27 6.78 -5.17
N PRO A 92 3.83 7.36 -6.25
CA PRO A 92 3.50 6.95 -7.63
C PRO A 92 3.79 5.48 -7.95
N GLY A 93 4.75 4.87 -7.25
CA GLY A 93 5.10 3.47 -7.40
C GLY A 93 4.15 2.50 -6.69
N SER A 94 3.16 3.00 -5.95
CA SER A 94 2.18 2.19 -5.24
C SER A 94 1.23 1.45 -6.19
N ARG A 95 0.41 0.59 -5.61
CA ARG A 95 -0.75 -0.04 -6.22
C ARG A 95 -1.96 0.28 -5.38
N ILE A 96 -3.05 0.69 -6.04
CA ILE A 96 -4.31 1.01 -5.40
C ILE A 96 -5.20 -0.22 -5.54
N VAL A 97 -5.62 -0.78 -4.40
CA VAL A 97 -6.64 -1.81 -4.32
C VAL A 97 -7.96 -1.13 -3.95
N THR A 98 -8.97 -1.29 -4.79
CA THR A 98 -10.35 -0.93 -4.43
C THR A 98 -10.95 -2.08 -3.64
N CYS A 99 -11.56 -1.77 -2.50
CA CYS A 99 -12.22 -2.76 -1.65
C CYS A 99 -13.65 -2.34 -1.37
N SER A 100 -14.56 -3.31 -1.41
CA SER A 100 -15.95 -3.19 -0.93
C SER A 100 -16.09 -3.98 0.35
N TYR A 101 -16.93 -3.53 1.27
CA TYR A 101 -17.25 -4.23 2.52
C TYR A 101 -18.74 -4.13 2.82
N ASP A 102 -19.20 -4.96 3.74
CA ASP A 102 -20.61 -5.07 4.11
C ASP A 102 -21.20 -3.71 4.51
N GLY A 103 -22.50 -3.52 4.27
CA GLY A 103 -23.16 -2.23 4.44
C GLY A 103 -22.96 -1.26 3.27
N GLY A 104 -22.41 -1.72 2.14
CA GLY A 104 -22.29 -0.94 0.90
C GLY A 104 -21.15 0.07 0.89
N GLY A 105 -20.24 -0.02 1.86
CA GLY A 105 -19.09 0.87 1.95
C GLY A 105 -17.98 0.48 0.97
N SER A 106 -17.17 1.46 0.59
CA SER A 106 -15.98 1.26 -0.26
C SER A 106 -14.78 2.05 0.25
N ILE A 107 -13.59 1.50 0.05
CA ILE A 107 -12.32 2.12 0.40
C ILE A 107 -11.31 1.82 -0.69
N GLU A 108 -10.42 2.75 -0.98
CA GLU A 108 -9.23 2.47 -1.79
C GLU A 108 -8.00 2.54 -0.90
N ILE A 109 -7.13 1.54 -1.01
CA ILE A 109 -5.90 1.42 -0.23
C ILE A 109 -4.72 1.37 -1.19
N ALA A 110 -3.86 2.37 -1.10
CA ALA A 110 -2.59 2.44 -1.82
C ALA A 110 -1.47 1.84 -0.97
N VAL A 111 -0.89 0.74 -1.44
CA VAL A 111 0.22 0.03 -0.80
C VAL A 111 1.42 -0.09 -1.74
N MET A 112 2.60 -0.37 -1.22
CA MET A 112 3.75 -0.63 -2.10
C MET A 112 3.57 -1.98 -2.82
N PRO A 113 4.17 -2.18 -4.02
CA PRO A 113 3.95 -3.41 -4.79
C PRO A 113 4.28 -4.71 -4.04
N LEU A 114 5.26 -4.68 -3.14
CA LEU A 114 5.64 -5.83 -2.30
C LEU A 114 4.58 -6.22 -1.26
N ASP A 115 3.71 -5.28 -0.87
CA ASP A 115 2.68 -5.46 0.14
C ASP A 115 1.32 -5.86 -0.47
N VAL A 116 1.20 -5.83 -1.81
CA VAL A 116 -0.08 -6.12 -2.51
C VAL A 116 -0.56 -7.53 -2.24
N ARG A 117 0.35 -8.51 -2.23
CA ARG A 117 -0.02 -9.91 -1.97
C ARG A 117 -0.60 -10.07 -0.57
N GLU A 118 0.08 -9.54 0.44
CA GLU A 118 -0.37 -9.58 1.84
C GLU A 118 -1.73 -8.87 2.00
N LEU A 119 -1.94 -7.75 1.29
CA LEU A 119 -3.21 -7.05 1.25
C LEU A 119 -4.33 -7.88 0.61
N LEU A 120 -4.07 -8.60 -0.47
CA LEU A 120 -5.06 -9.46 -1.13
C LEU A 120 -5.33 -10.75 -0.35
N GLU A 121 -4.38 -11.24 0.45
CA GLU A 121 -4.61 -12.33 1.41
C GLU A 121 -5.52 -11.86 2.56
N ALA A 122 -5.37 -10.61 3.01
CA ALA A 122 -6.21 -9.99 4.03
C ALA A 122 -7.61 -9.60 3.52
N LEU A 123 -7.72 -9.17 2.27
CA LEU A 123 -8.94 -8.71 1.60
C LEU A 123 -9.09 -9.51 0.30
N PRO A 124 -9.57 -10.77 0.37
CA PRO A 124 -9.62 -11.65 -0.78
C PRO A 124 -10.52 -11.06 -1.87
N GLN A 125 -10.22 -11.42 -3.12
CA GLN A 125 -11.12 -11.09 -4.22
C GLN A 125 -12.44 -11.87 -4.07
N PRO A 126 -13.56 -11.36 -4.60
CA PRO A 126 -14.74 -12.20 -4.79
C PRO A 126 -14.41 -13.32 -5.78
N ASP A 127 -14.96 -14.51 -5.54
CA ASP A 127 -14.84 -15.66 -6.45
C ASP A 127 -15.50 -15.38 -7.81
#